data_AF-A0A9X2J3L2-F1
#
_entry.id   AF-A0A9X2J3L2-F1
#
_cell.length_a   1.000
_cell.length_b   1.000
_cell.length_c   1.000
_cell.angle_alpha   90.00
_cell.angle_beta   90.00
_cell.angle_gamma   90.00
#
_symmetry.space_group_name_H-M   'P 1'
#
loop_
_entity.id
_entity.type
_entity.pdbx_description
1 polymer ?
#
loop_
_entity_poly.entity_id
_entity_poly.type
_entity_poly.pdbx_seq_one_letter_code
_entity_poly.pdbx_strand_id
1 'polypeptide(L)' 'MKGFGFIQRDDGQPDAFVHISAVERAGLASIHEGDRFEFDLEVDRRGKYAAVNLKPAPAQEG' A
#
# COMPACT_ATOMS: atom_id res chain seq x y z
N MET A 1 -11.06 11.48 -8.13
CA MET A 1 -10.80 10.28 -7.31
C MET A 1 -9.76 10.63 -6.27
N LYS A 2 -10.00 10.34 -4.98
CA LYS A 2 -8.98 10.49 -3.94
C LYS A 2 -8.04 9.30 -4.07
N GLY A 3 -6.96 9.46 -4.82
CA GLY A 3 -6.02 8.38 -5.14
C GLY A 3 -5.11 7.96 -3.96
N PHE A 4 -5.47 8.28 -2.73
CA PHE A 4 -4.65 7.99 -1.56
C PHE A 4 -5.44 7.13 -0.59
N GLY A 5 -4.73 6.28 0.14
CA GLY A 5 -5.32 5.32 1.06
C GLY A 5 -4.39 4.98 2.20
N PHE A 6 -4.85 4.06 3.03
CA PHE A 6 -4.09 3.51 4.14
C PHE A 6 -4.10 2.00 4.01
N ILE A 7 -2.93 1.39 4.17
CA ILE A 7 -2.80 -0.06 4.23
C ILE A 7 -2.54 -0.44 5.68
N GLN A 8 -3.40 -1.34 6.17
CA GLN A 8 -3.22 -1.94 7.48
C GLN A 8 -2.02 -2.89 7.44
N ARG A 9 -1.13 -2.76 8.43
CA ARG A 9 0.08 -3.57 8.53
C ARG A 9 -0.17 -4.76 9.45
N ASP A 10 0.35 -5.92 9.08
CA ASP A 10 0.24 -7.14 9.88
C ASP A 10 1.14 -7.11 11.13
N ASP A 11 2.22 -6.31 11.12
CA ASP A 11 3.15 -6.14 12.25
C ASP A 11 2.51 -5.49 13.52
N GLY A 12 1.22 -5.14 13.49
CA GLY A 12 0.54 -4.41 14.58
C GLY A 12 0.97 -2.94 14.71
N GLN A 13 1.68 -2.42 13.72
CA GLN A 13 2.09 -1.02 13.64
C GLN A 13 1.00 -0.13 13.02
N PRO A 14 1.06 1.20 13.22
CA PRO A 14 0.09 2.11 12.62
C PRO A 14 0.06 2.00 11.10
N ASP A 15 -1.11 2.28 10.53
CA ASP A 15 -1.38 2.16 9.11
C ASP A 15 -0.34 2.90 8.27
N ALA A 16 0.11 2.25 7.20
CA ALA A 16 1.03 2.84 6.25
C ALA A 16 0.24 3.70 5.26
N PHE A 17 0.73 4.91 5.03
CA PHE A 17 0.11 5.79 4.05
C PHE A 17 0.49 5.35 2.62
N VAL A 18 -0.50 5.21 1.75
CA VAL A 18 -0.31 4.91 0.32
C VAL A 18 -0.62 6.15 -0.51
N HIS A 19 0.36 6.53 -1.33
CA HIS A 19 0.20 7.60 -2.32
C HIS A 19 -0.24 7.02 -3.68
N ILE A 20 -1.09 7.75 -4.42
CA ILE A 20 -1.58 7.32 -5.76
C ILE A 20 -0.44 6.92 -6.68
N SER A 21 0.65 7.66 -6.61
CA SER A 21 1.83 7.44 -7.44
C SER A 21 2.46 6.06 -7.25
N ALA A 22 2.34 5.47 -6.07
CA ALA A 22 2.83 4.13 -5.80
C ALA A 22 1.89 3.06 -6.38
N VAL A 23 0.58 3.31 -6.35
CA VAL A 23 -0.46 2.47 -6.96
C VAL A 23 -0.35 2.48 -8.49
N GLU A 24 -0.20 3.66 -9.08
CA GLU A 24 -0.01 3.84 -10.52
C GLU A 24 1.29 3.16 -10.99
N ARG A 25 2.37 3.26 -10.21
CA ARG A 25 3.64 2.55 -10.48
C ARG A 25 3.51 1.03 -10.41
N ALA A 26 2.62 0.52 -9.56
CA ALA A 26 2.30 -0.90 -9.48
C ALA A 26 1.46 -1.38 -10.68
N GLY A 27 1.03 -0.49 -11.57
CA GLY A 27 0.11 -0.82 -12.67
C GLY A 27 -1.33 -1.04 -12.19
N LEU A 28 -1.66 -0.62 -10.98
CA LEU A 28 -2.99 -0.76 -10.40
C LEU A 28 -3.81 0.48 -10.71
N ALA A 29 -5.07 0.30 -11.14
CA ALA A 29 -5.98 1.41 -11.41
C ALA A 29 -6.71 1.87 -10.13
N SER A 30 -6.97 0.95 -9.21
CA SER A 30 -7.58 1.20 -7.91
C SER A 30 -7.17 0.14 -6.91
N ILE A 31 -7.33 0.46 -5.63
CA ILE A 31 -7.20 -0.47 -4.51
C ILE A 31 -8.61 -0.63 -3.93
N HIS A 32 -9.04 -1.87 -3.70
CA HIS A 32 -10.29 -2.16 -3.00
C HIS A 32 -10.03 -2.64 -1.57
N GLU A 33 -11.02 -2.46 -0.71
CA GLU A 33 -10.97 -3.03 0.63
C GLU A 33 -10.92 -4.57 0.54
N GLY A 34 -9.99 -5.17 1.26
CA GLY A 34 -9.75 -6.62 1.26
C GLY A 34 -8.68 -7.09 0.27
N ASP A 35 -8.24 -6.25 -0.66
CA ASP A 35 -7.08 -6.57 -1.50
C ASP A 35 -5.81 -6.64 -0.66
N ARG A 36 -4.96 -7.63 -0.97
CA ARG A 36 -3.63 -7.78 -0.38
C ARG A 36 -2.58 -7.34 -1.38
N PHE A 37 -1.64 -6.53 -0.88
CA PHE A 37 -0.50 -6.07 -1.65
C PHE A 37 0.76 -6.34 -0.86
N GLU A 38 1.82 -6.66 -1.59
CA GLU A 38 3.18 -6.57 -1.07
C GLU A 38 3.66 -5.13 -1.25
N PHE A 39 4.26 -4.56 -0.21
CA PHE A 39 4.80 -3.22 -0.23
C PHE A 39 6.01 -3.13 0.69
N ASP A 40 6.91 -2.22 0.37
CA ASP A 40 7.98 -1.81 1.26
C ASP A 40 7.51 -0.68 2.15
N LEU A 41 8.04 -0.63 3.37
CA LEU A 41 7.77 0.42 4.34
C LEU A 41 8.95 1.38 4.39
N GLU A 42 8.68 2.64 4.05
CA GLU A 42 9.63 3.73 4.20
C GLU A 42 9.20 4.64 5.34
N VAL A 43 10.15 4.98 6.22
CA VAL A 43 9.92 5.99 7.26
C VAL A 43 10.28 7.36 6.68
N ASP A 44 9.28 8.21 6.52
CA ASP A 44 9.50 9.60 6.12
C ASP A 44 10.26 10.37 7.22
N ARG A 45 10.85 11.51 6.86
CA ARG A 45 11.58 12.42 7.77
C ARG A 45 10.76 12.83 9.01
N ARG A 46 9.43 12.74 8.95
CA ARG A 46 8.50 13.01 10.06
C ARG A 46 8.20 11.79 10.94
N GLY A 47 8.85 10.64 10.72
CA GLY A 47 8.61 9.40 11.46
C GLY A 47 7.31 8.67 11.07
N LYS A 48 6.76 8.95 9.89
CA LYS A 48 5.53 8.31 9.39
C LYS A 48 5.88 7.18 8.43
N TYR A 49 5.14 6.09 8.53
CA TYR A 49 5.27 4.97 7.61
C TYR A 49 4.51 5.26 6.31
N ALA A 50 5.23 5.16 5.19
CA ALA A 50 4.69 5.22 3.85
C ALA A 50 4.93 3.88 3.16
N ALA A 51 3.90 3.37 2.48
CA ALA A 51 4.01 2.18 1.67
C ALA A 51 4.52 2.55 0.27
N VAL A 52 5.66 1.98 -0.11
CA VAL A 52 6.32 2.18 -1.40
C VAL A 52 6.46 0.83 -2.11
N ASN A 53 6.81 0.85 -3.41
CA ASN A 53 6.97 -0.37 -4.22
C ASN A 53 5.77 -1.32 -4.14
N LEU A 54 4.53 -0.79 -4.20
CA LEU A 54 3.34 -1.63 -4.19
C LEU A 54 3.40 -2.67 -5.31
N LYS A 55 3.03 -3.89 -4.96
CA LYS A 55 2.87 -5.03 -5.85
C LYS A 55 1.59 -5.77 -5.47
N PRO A 56 0.77 -6.18 -6.45
CA PRO A 56 -0.31 -7.12 -6.17
C PRO A 56 0.29 -8.37 -5.54
N ALA A 57 -0.12 -8.67 -4.30
CA ALA A 57 0.21 -9.98 -3.75
C ALA A 57 -0.51 -11.00 -4.64
N PRO A 58 0.12 -12.15 -4.98
CA PRO A 58 -0.58 -13.18 -5.72
C PRO A 58 -1.85 -13.52 -4.94
N ALA A 59 -3.01 -13.15 -5.49
CA ALA A 59 -4.26 -13.73 -5.06
C ALA A 59 -4.02 -15.23 -5.15
N GLN A 60 -4.19 -15.95 -4.04
CA GLN A 60 -4.18 -17.40 -4.09
C GLN A 60 -5.33 -17.77 -5.03
N GLU A 61 -5.01 -17.97 -6.31
CA GLU A 61 -5.93 -18.46 -7.33
C GLU A 61 -6.29 -19.87 -6.88
N GLY A 62 -7.44 -19.98 -6.21
CA GLY A 62 -8.06 -21.24 -5.80
C GLY A 62 -9.06 -21.69 -6.84
#